data_AF-A0A7J7Z0B7-F1
#
_entry.id   AF-A0A7J7Z0B7-F1
#
_cell.length_a   1.000
_cell.length_b   1.000
_cell.length_c   1.000
_cell.angle_alpha   90.00
_cell.angle_beta   90.00
_cell.angle_gamma   90.00
#
_symmetry.space_group_name_H-M   'P 1'
#
loop_
_entity.id
_entity.type
_entity.pdbx_description
1 polymer ?
#
loop_
_entity_poly.entity_id
_entity_poly.type
_entity_poly.pdbx_seq_one_letter_code
_entity_poly.pdbx_strand_id
1 'polypeptide(L)'
;MDSLEVVDLEYWKDKDLHMSIKNAFQLHYGTMGESYLLCARKPAEAVLAQSLCQGEGAGFSITKLQREQAMLNASKQQAPRKPKALRQPCYLMHQEHLTLLTSLPQQQVLVMEEPK
;
A
#
# COMPACT_ATOMS: atom_id res chain seq x y z
N MET A 1 -12.99 2.89 -21.02
CA MET A 1 -12.43 3.06 -19.67
C MET A 1 -13.30 2.23 -18.79
N ASP A 2 -12.69 1.32 -18.04
CA ASP A 2 -13.44 0.53 -17.10
C ASP A 2 -14.07 1.50 -16.09
N SER A 3 -15.39 1.44 -15.95
CA SER A 3 -16.16 2.35 -15.10
C SER A 3 -15.86 2.03 -13.64
N LEU A 4 -14.89 2.76 -13.08
CA LEU A 4 -14.58 2.74 -11.66
C LEU A 4 -15.41 3.82 -10.98
N GLU A 5 -16.33 3.42 -10.11
CA GLU A 5 -17.13 4.34 -9.30
C GLU A 5 -16.44 4.55 -7.95
N VAL A 6 -16.35 5.82 -7.54
CA VAL A 6 -15.69 6.21 -6.28
C VAL A 6 -16.77 6.55 -5.26
N VAL A 7 -16.83 5.79 -4.16
CA VAL A 7 -17.76 6.00 -3.06
C VAL A 7 -16.98 6.50 -1.85
N ASP A 8 -17.37 7.65 -1.31
CA ASP A 8 -16.76 8.18 -0.09
C ASP A 8 -17.22 7.38 1.14
N LEU A 9 -16.26 7.00 1.98
CA LEU A 9 -16.51 6.38 3.28
C LEU A 9 -15.72 7.14 4.34
N GLU A 10 -16.25 8.30 4.75
CA GLU A 10 -15.70 9.11 5.84
C GLU A 10 -15.31 8.27 7.08
N TYR A 11 -16.12 7.24 7.36
CA TYR A 11 -15.88 6.28 8.42
C TYR A 11 -16.43 4.90 8.03
N TRP A 12 -15.53 3.92 7.85
CA TRP A 12 -15.94 2.53 7.65
C TRP A 12 -15.70 1.73 8.92
N LYS A 13 -16.71 1.00 9.36
CA LYS A 13 -16.64 0.12 10.53
C LYS A 13 -17.02 -1.28 10.12
N ASP A 14 -16.07 -2.19 10.21
CA ASP A 14 -16.34 -3.60 10.02
C ASP A 14 -17.02 -4.16 11.26
N LYS A 15 -18.14 -4.85 11.06
CA LYS A 15 -18.90 -5.45 12.17
C LYS A 15 -18.25 -6.72 12.70
N ASP A 16 -17.50 -7.42 11.87
CA ASP A 16 -16.95 -8.75 12.16
C ASP A 16 -15.52 -8.64 12.73
N LEU A 17 -14.74 -7.66 12.24
CA LEU A 17 -13.36 -7.40 12.64
C LEU A 17 -13.25 -6.38 13.79
N HIS A 18 -14.37 -5.79 14.23
CA HIS A 18 -14.41 -4.71 15.23
C HIS A 18 -13.44 -3.54 14.94
N MET A 19 -13.04 -3.38 13.69
CA MET A 19 -12.09 -2.36 13.25
C MET A 19 -12.83 -1.18 12.66
N SER A 20 -12.30 0.02 12.93
CA SER A 20 -12.75 1.24 12.29
C SER A 20 -11.65 1.84 11.46
N ILE A 21 -11.95 2.12 10.20
CA ILE A 21 -11.05 2.74 9.24
C ILE A 21 -11.53 4.18 9.01
N LYS A 22 -10.60 5.12 9.14
CA LYS A 22 -10.81 6.55 8.86
C LYS A 22 -10.09 6.93 7.58
N ASN A 23 -10.52 8.03 6.97
CA ASN A 23 -9.94 8.55 5.73
C ASN A 23 -9.95 7.49 4.62
N ALA A 24 -11.11 6.88 4.39
CA ALA A 24 -11.26 5.76 3.47
C ALA A 24 -12.23 6.10 2.34
N PHE A 25 -12.08 5.41 1.22
CA PHE A 25 -13.05 5.44 0.12
C PHE A 25 -13.04 4.08 -0.58
N GLN A 26 -14.14 3.74 -1.24
CA GLN A 26 -14.30 2.49 -1.95
C GLN A 26 -14.31 2.73 -3.46
N LEU A 27 -13.60 1.89 -4.18
CA LEU A 27 -13.64 1.83 -5.63
C LEU A 27 -14.47 0.62 -6.04
N HIS A 28 -15.50 0.84 -6.85
CA HIS A 28 -16.35 -0.22 -7.39
C HIS A 28 -16.09 -0.39 -8.89
N TYR A 29 -15.77 -1.60 -9.30
CA TYR A 29 -15.52 -1.95 -10.69
C TYR A 29 -16.78 -2.59 -11.29
N GLY A 30 -17.58 -1.78 -11.98
CA GLY A 30 -18.93 -2.16 -12.41
C GLY A 30 -19.00 -3.42 -13.29
N THR A 31 -17.95 -3.72 -14.06
CA THR A 31 -17.94 -4.87 -14.98
C THR A 31 -17.73 -6.22 -14.30
N MET A 32 -17.07 -6.26 -13.13
CA MET A 32 -16.75 -7.50 -12.40
C MET A 32 -17.44 -7.58 -11.04
N GLY A 33 -18.11 -6.50 -10.59
CA GLY A 33 -18.70 -6.43 -9.25
C GLY A 33 -17.67 -6.42 -8.13
N GLU A 34 -16.40 -6.20 -8.46
CA GLU A 34 -15.30 -6.14 -7.50
C GLU A 34 -15.29 -4.78 -6.82
N SER A 35 -14.97 -4.78 -5.52
CA SER A 35 -14.84 -3.54 -4.76
C SER A 35 -13.57 -3.53 -3.91
N TYR A 36 -12.91 -2.38 -3.85
CA TYR A 36 -11.65 -2.20 -3.15
C TYR A 36 -11.78 -1.05 -2.15
N LEU A 37 -11.45 -1.30 -0.88
CA LEU A 37 -11.38 -0.27 0.14
C LEU A 37 -9.95 0.29 0.20
N LEU A 38 -9.82 1.60 0.01
CA LEU A 38 -8.55 2.33 0.15
C LEU A 38 -8.62 3.23 1.36
N CYS A 39 -7.50 3.37 2.08
CA CYS A 39 -7.39 4.26 3.21
C CYS A 39 -6.05 5.01 3.20
N ALA A 40 -6.06 6.23 3.72
CA ALA A 40 -4.86 7.03 3.87
C ALA A 40 -4.61 7.38 5.34
N ARG A 41 -3.34 7.60 5.69
CA ARG A 41 -2.98 8.00 7.06
C ARG A 41 -3.47 9.42 7.37
N LYS A 42 -3.46 10.31 6.38
CA LYS A 42 -3.93 11.69 6.52
C LYS A 42 -5.21 11.93 5.72
N PRO A 43 -6.14 12.75 6.23
CA PRO A 43 -7.39 13.06 5.52
C PRO A 43 -7.12 13.74 4.17
N ALA A 44 -6.16 14.67 4.11
CA ALA A 44 -5.81 15.36 2.86
C ALA A 44 -5.30 14.41 1.76
N GLU A 45 -4.62 13.31 2.13
CA GLU A 45 -4.14 12.31 1.18
C GLU A 45 -5.30 11.47 0.62
N ALA A 46 -6.31 11.15 1.44
CA ALA A 46 -7.53 10.46 1.00
C ALA A 46 -8.33 11.31 0.02
N VAL A 47 -8.56 12.59 0.34
CA VAL A 47 -9.27 13.53 -0.54
C VAL A 47 -8.54 13.69 -1.87
N LEU A 48 -7.22 13.88 -1.85
CA LEU A 48 -6.42 13.98 -3.08
C LEU A 48 -6.56 12.72 -3.95
N ALA A 49 -6.41 11.54 -3.35
CA ALA A 49 -6.50 10.26 -4.07
C ALA A 49 -7.91 10.08 -4.68
N GLN A 50 -8.96 10.41 -3.93
CA GLN A 50 -10.35 10.36 -4.40
C GLN A 50 -10.57 11.26 -5.62
N SER A 51 -10.15 12.54 -5.55
CA SER A 51 -10.28 13.49 -6.67
C SER A 51 -9.47 13.07 -7.90
N LEU A 52 -8.31 12.45 -7.71
CA LEU A 52 -7.51 11.89 -8.79
C LEU A 52 -8.21 10.67 -9.43
N CYS A 53 -8.81 9.79 -8.63
CA CYS A 53 -9.56 8.63 -9.10
C CYS A 53 -10.82 9.05 -9.88
N GLN A 54 -11.51 10.10 -9.44
CA GLN A 54 -12.69 10.66 -10.14
C GLN A 54 -12.32 11.39 -11.43
N GLY A 55 -11.03 11.66 -11.67
CA GLY A 55 -10.57 12.45 -12.81
C GLY A 55 -10.86 13.95 -12.70
N GLU A 56 -11.42 14.40 -11.58
CA GLU A 56 -11.68 15.82 -11.29
C GLU A 56 -10.39 16.59 -10.96
N GLY A 57 -9.33 15.87 -10.57
CA GLY A 57 -8.15 16.46 -9.92
C GLY A 57 -7.09 17.13 -10.80
N ALA A 58 -7.25 17.30 -12.11
CA ALA A 58 -6.17 17.90 -12.90
C ALA A 58 -6.57 19.05 -13.81
N GLY A 59 -7.74 19.07 -14.44
CA GLY A 59 -8.08 20.11 -15.44
C GLY A 59 -7.10 20.23 -16.63
N PHE A 60 -6.07 19.39 -16.67
CA PHE A 60 -4.99 19.41 -17.66
C PHE A 60 -4.93 18.05 -18.34
N SER A 61 -5.17 18.04 -19.65
CA SER A 61 -4.95 16.87 -20.48
C SER A 61 -3.52 16.88 -21.01
N ILE A 62 -2.81 15.76 -20.86
CA ILE A 62 -1.53 15.57 -21.52
C ILE A 62 -1.79 15.44 -23.04
N THR A 63 -1.15 16.30 -23.83
CA THR A 63 -1.29 16.27 -25.29
C THR A 63 -0.63 15.02 -25.89
N LYS A 64 -1.07 14.64 -27.10
CA LYS A 64 -0.46 13.54 -27.85
C LYS A 64 1.05 13.73 -28.04
N LEU A 65 1.47 14.93 -28.44
CA LEU A 65 2.88 15.25 -28.67
C LEU A 65 3.71 15.14 -27.37
N GLN A 66 3.19 15.64 -26.25
CA GLN A 66 3.88 15.51 -24.95
C GLN A 66 4.03 14.05 -24.54
N ARG A 67 3.02 13.22 -24.80
CA ARG A 67 3.08 11.77 -24.55
C ARG A 67 4.15 11.11 -25.42
N GLU A 68 4.16 11.40 -26.72
CA GLU A 68 5.15 10.88 -27.67
C GLU A 68 6.57 11.27 -27.26
N GLN A 69 6.79 12.54 -26.91
CA GLN A 69 8.09 13.03 -26.48
C GLN A 69 8.55 12.36 -25.16
N ALA A 70 7.64 12.16 -24.21
CA ALA A 70 7.95 11.47 -22.96
C ALA A 70 8.36 10.01 -23.21
N MET A 71 7.67 9.29 -24.10
CA MET A 71 8.02 7.92 -24.48
C MET A 71 9.40 7.85 -25.15
N LEU A 72 9.71 8.77 -26.07
CA LEU A 72 11.04 8.87 -26.70
C LEU A 72 12.15 9.19 -25.69
N ASN A 73 11.86 10.00 -24.67
CA ASN A 73 12.82 10.32 -23.63
C ASN A 73 13.10 9.11 -22.72
N ALA A 74 12.06 8.31 -22.41
CA ALA A 74 12.20 7.10 -21.63
C ALA A 74 12.98 6.01 -22.38
N SER A 75 12.71 5.81 -23.68
CA SER A 75 13.40 4.80 -24.50
C SER A 75 14.90 5.09 -24.66
N LYS A 76 15.30 6.36 -24.72
CA LYS A 76 16.72 6.76 -24.74
C LYS A 76 17.51 6.34 -23.48
N GLN A 77 16.85 6.08 -22.35
CA GLN A 77 17.52 5.62 -21.13
C GLN A 77 17.82 4.12 -21.13
N GLN A 78 17.23 3.34 -22.04
CA GLN A 78 17.47 1.91 -22.19
C GLN A 78 18.76 1.60 -22.97
N ALA A 79 19.39 2.61 -23.58
CA ALA A 79 20.78 2.47 -24.02
C ALA A 79 21.66 2.28 -22.77
N PRO A 80 22.58 1.29 -22.73
CA PRO A 80 23.39 0.99 -21.56
C PRO A 80 24.32 2.16 -21.24
N ARG A 81 23.80 3.14 -20.50
CA ARG A 81 24.60 4.14 -19.83
C ARG A 81 25.32 3.40 -18.73
N LYS A 82 26.64 3.31 -18.83
CA LYS A 82 27.51 2.86 -17.73
C LYS A 82 26.97 3.45 -16.42
N PRO A 83 26.68 2.63 -15.39
CA PRO A 83 26.14 3.15 -14.16
C PRO A 83 27.11 4.22 -13.64
N LYS A 84 26.66 5.48 -13.64
CA LYS A 84 27.32 6.50 -12.81
C LYS A 84 27.11 6.01 -11.40
N ALA A 85 28.18 5.60 -10.73
CA ALA A 85 28.16 5.12 -9.36
C ALA A 85 27.54 6.19 -8.46
N LEU A 86 26.21 6.15 -8.30
CA LEU A 86 25.56 6.78 -7.18
C LEU A 86 26.05 5.99 -5.97
N ARG A 87 26.84 6.64 -5.12
CA ARG A 87 27.13 6.16 -3.78
C ARG A 87 25.78 6.08 -3.04
N GLN A 88 25.14 4.93 -3.11
CA GLN A 88 23.98 4.62 -2.30
C GLN A 88 24.49 4.34 -0.88
N PRO A 89 24.09 5.12 0.14
CA PRO A 89 24.32 4.70 1.51
C PRO A 89 23.38 3.50 1.79
N CYS A 90 23.95 2.32 1.98
CA CYS A 90 23.23 1.14 2.45
C CYS A 90 22.78 1.35 3.90
N TYR A 91 21.52 1.73 4.11
CA TYR A 91 20.91 1.76 5.45
C TYR A 91 20.07 0.50 5.76
N LEU A 92 20.19 -0.56 4.97
CA LEU A 92 19.49 -1.82 5.24
C LEU A 92 20.45 -2.87 5.77
N MET A 93 20.90 -2.68 7.01
CA MET A 93 21.47 -3.75 7.84
C MET A 93 20.87 -3.68 9.26
N HIS A 94 19.55 -3.79 9.35
CA HIS A 94 18.89 -4.37 10.52
C HIS A 94 17.91 -5.42 10.02
N GLN A 95 18.49 -6.53 9.56
CA GLN A 95 17.75 -7.78 9.40
C GLN A 95 17.77 -8.44 10.78
N GLU A 96 16.82 -8.06 11.64
CA GLU A 96 16.58 -8.79 12.89
C GLU A 96 16.19 -10.22 12.47
N HIS A 97 16.96 -11.20 12.95
CA HIS A 97 16.65 -12.60 12.73
C HIS A 97 15.28 -12.88 13.35
N LEU A 98 14.26 -13.04 12.51
CA LEU A 98 12.97 -13.60 12.89
C LEU A 98 13.19 -15.09 13.15
N THR A 99 13.83 -15.37 14.27
CA THR A 99 14.06 -16.70 14.77
C THR A 99 12.71 -17.21 15.24
N LEU A 100 12.25 -18.29 14.62
CA LEU A 100 11.09 -19.08 15.02
C LEU A 100 11.02 -19.20 16.55
N LEU A 101 10.17 -18.39 17.21
CA LEU A 101 9.70 -18.67 18.57
C LEU A 101 8.56 -19.68 18.49
N THR A 102 8.88 -20.87 17.99
CA THR A 102 8.14 -22.09 18.25
C THR A 102 8.76 -22.75 19.48
N SER A 103 8.37 -22.32 20.67
CA SER A 103 8.38 -23.20 21.85
C SER A 103 7.44 -22.64 22.92
N LEU A 104 6.27 -23.26 22.95
CA LEU A 104 5.33 -23.31 24.06
C LEU A 104 6.10 -23.50 25.38
N PRO A 105 5.84 -22.74 26.46
CA PRO A 105 6.38 -23.10 27.75
C PRO A 105 5.69 -24.38 28.23
N GLN A 106 6.36 -25.52 28.12
CA GLN A 106 5.97 -26.72 28.85
C GLN A 106 6.10 -26.40 30.33
N GLN A 107 4.96 -26.26 31.02
CA GLN A 107 4.91 -26.22 32.47
C GLN A 107 5.62 -27.47 32.99
N GLN A 108 6.85 -27.31 33.47
CA GLN A 108 7.52 -28.33 34.25
C GLN A 108 6.88 -28.29 35.63
N VAL A 109 5.97 -29.24 35.86
CA VAL A 109 5.47 -29.61 37.18
C VAL A 109 6.68 -30.07 37.99
N LEU A 110 7.22 -29.19 38.83
CA LEU A 110 8.19 -29.57 39.86
C LEU A 110 7.40 -30.27 40.98
N VAL A 111 7.30 -31.60 40.88
CA VAL A 111 6.87 -32.45 41.99
C VAL A 111 8.01 -32.41 43.04
N MET A 112 7.76 -31.74 44.16
CA MET A 112 8.55 -31.88 45.37
C MET A 112 7.88 -32.95 46.22
N GLU A 113 8.43 -34.16 46.22
CA GLU A 113 8.08 -35.16 47.24
C GLU A 113 8.58 -34.70 48.62
N GLU A 114 7.74 -34.91 49.63
CA GLU A 114 8.09 -34.72 51.04
C GLU A 114 9.03 -35.84 51.53
N PRO A 115 10.09 -35.53 52.29
CA PRO A 115 10.74 -36.49 53.15
C PRO A 115 10.11 -36.48 54.57
N LYS A 116 9.96 -37.71 55.07
CA LYS A 116 9.35 -38.17 56.33
C LYS A 116 9.98 -37.65 57.62
#